data_AF-A0A6A8GJE2-F1
#
_entry.id   AF-A0A6A8GJE2-F1
#
_cell.length_a   1.000
_cell.length_b   1.000
_cell.length_c   1.000
_cell.angle_alpha   90.00
_cell.angle_beta   90.00
_cell.angle_gamma   90.00
#
_symmetry.space_group_name_H-M   'P 1'
#
loop_
_entity.id
_entity.type
_entity.pdbx_description
1 polymer ?
#
loop_
_entity_poly.entity_id
_entity_poly.type
_entity_poly.pdbx_seq_one_letter_code
_entity_poly.pdbx_strand_id
1 'polypeptide(L)'
;MVGGTLRDIRAEVRSLSCPDGDYEVLCGRSGTAPSATSGLSFPDRHAAGEAAELASEYRSVLRRYDPAAPYCDPLVHEASSSQIPPLATDAGDRRTRFTSFCHDVAGAVFESLSESGHREVESAAMETYLTLAEVVGDEDDYCLTMVWSLMSEMDVRLSADEQTAVVEQAASVFASERTPNPVGATLRNLESVGFLDGYTVRPLTGGESARSTAGEAARRWEVTFGDYALAERTGRIPTLPIAVDLLTRTPTRCVEFIDGEALSDARWRLRLQVSPEIPSDGLVSVDVAENRWLHDSGVTPSQENRE
;
A
#
# COMPACT_ATOMS: atom_id res chain seq x y z
N MET A 1 -19.38 -9.44 6.93
CA MET A 1 -18.16 -9.35 6.10
C MET A 1 -17.42 -8.11 6.56
N VAL A 2 -16.11 -8.20 6.73
CA VAL A 2 -15.27 -7.13 7.30
C VAL A 2 -15.41 -5.86 6.46
N GLY A 3 -15.26 -5.98 5.14
CA GLY A 3 -15.32 -4.89 4.19
C GLY A 3 -16.65 -4.14 4.20
N GLY A 4 -17.78 -4.86 4.28
CA GLY A 4 -19.10 -4.24 4.35
C GLY A 4 -19.26 -3.34 5.59
N THR A 5 -18.83 -3.81 6.75
CA THR A 5 -18.88 -3.01 7.99
C THR A 5 -17.95 -1.79 7.92
N LEU A 6 -16.72 -1.96 7.45
CA LEU A 6 -15.76 -0.85 7.28
C LEU A 6 -16.30 0.23 6.33
N ARG A 7 -16.88 -0.22 5.22
CA ARG A 7 -17.48 0.62 4.19
C ARG A 7 -18.69 1.39 4.72
N ASP A 8 -19.56 0.74 5.48
CA ASP A 8 -20.74 1.38 6.08
C ASP A 8 -20.32 2.48 7.07
N ILE A 9 -19.36 2.19 7.96
CA ILE A 9 -18.78 3.19 8.87
C ILE A 9 -18.21 4.36 8.08
N ARG A 10 -17.46 4.10 7.01
CA ARG A 10 -16.87 5.16 6.18
C ARG A 10 -17.90 5.99 5.43
N ALA A 11 -18.99 5.37 4.96
CA ALA A 11 -20.08 6.09 4.34
C ALA A 11 -20.74 7.07 5.31
N GLU A 12 -20.89 6.66 6.57
CA GLU A 12 -21.39 7.53 7.64
C GLU A 12 -20.42 8.69 7.92
N VAL A 13 -19.12 8.43 8.06
CA VAL A 13 -18.09 9.48 8.20
C VAL A 13 -18.15 10.48 7.03
N ARG A 14 -18.26 9.99 5.80
CA ARG A 14 -18.38 10.86 4.61
C ARG A 14 -19.65 11.72 4.64
N SER A 15 -20.76 11.20 5.18
CA SER A 15 -22.01 11.96 5.30
C SER A 15 -21.91 13.16 6.24
N LEU A 16 -20.97 13.12 7.19
CA LEU A 16 -20.67 14.22 8.12
C LEU A 16 -19.71 15.27 7.52
N SER A 17 -19.04 14.94 6.41
CA SER A 17 -17.99 15.78 5.83
C SER A 17 -18.53 16.99 5.07
N CYS A 18 -17.75 18.07 5.07
CA CYS A 18 -17.96 19.28 4.29
C CYS A 18 -16.63 19.69 3.64
N PRO A 19 -16.53 19.78 2.30
CA PRO A 19 -15.25 20.10 1.62
C PRO A 19 -14.61 21.42 2.05
N ASP A 20 -15.42 22.40 2.44
CA ASP A 20 -14.97 23.72 2.91
C ASP A 20 -15.05 23.83 4.45
N GLY A 21 -15.04 22.70 5.15
CA GLY A 21 -15.14 22.65 6.62
C GLY A 21 -13.85 23.08 7.32
N ASP A 22 -13.99 23.73 8.47
CA ASP A 22 -12.85 24.25 9.26
C ASP A 22 -12.24 23.19 10.21
N TYR A 23 -12.79 21.99 10.26
CA TYR A 23 -12.36 20.94 11.20
C TYR A 23 -11.86 19.69 10.49
N GLU A 24 -10.86 19.05 11.07
CA GLU A 24 -10.28 17.79 10.61
C GLU A 24 -10.15 16.82 11.79
N VAL A 25 -9.96 15.54 11.48
CA VAL A 25 -9.71 14.50 12.48
C VAL A 25 -8.31 13.92 12.27
N LEU A 26 -7.45 14.07 13.28
CA LEU A 26 -6.07 13.62 13.27
C LEU A 26 -5.82 12.65 14.42
N CYS A 27 -4.97 11.65 14.21
CA CYS A 27 -4.49 10.80 15.30
C CYS A 27 -3.55 11.60 16.20
N GLY A 28 -3.83 11.67 17.50
CA GLY A 28 -3.02 12.41 18.46
C GLY A 28 -1.56 11.93 18.59
N ARG A 29 -1.28 10.67 18.22
CA ARG A 29 0.08 10.10 18.28
C ARG A 29 0.90 10.41 17.03
N SER A 30 0.32 10.17 15.84
CA SER A 30 1.04 10.31 14.57
C SER A 30 0.91 11.69 13.94
N GLY A 31 -0.09 12.49 14.35
CA GLY A 31 -0.44 13.75 13.70
C GLY A 31 -1.03 13.58 12.30
N THR A 32 -1.33 12.35 11.87
CA THR A 32 -1.89 12.02 10.56
C THR A 32 -3.36 11.66 10.67
N ALA A 33 -4.15 11.95 9.63
CA ALA A 33 -5.55 11.55 9.58
C ALA A 33 -5.69 10.02 9.56
N PRO A 34 -6.55 9.42 10.40
CA PRO A 34 -6.96 8.03 10.26
C PRO A 34 -7.49 7.74 8.85
N SER A 35 -7.31 6.50 8.36
CA SER A 35 -7.78 6.12 7.02
C SER A 35 -9.25 6.41 6.79
N ALA A 36 -10.13 6.18 7.77
CA ALA A 36 -11.58 6.44 7.66
C ALA A 36 -11.93 7.93 7.43
N THR A 37 -11.11 8.85 7.93
CA THR A 37 -11.30 10.31 7.82
C THR A 37 -10.30 10.97 6.86
N SER A 38 -9.48 10.18 6.17
CA SER A 38 -8.44 10.69 5.28
C SER A 38 -9.02 11.58 4.17
N GLY A 39 -8.48 12.80 4.06
CA GLY A 39 -8.89 13.78 3.05
C GLY A 39 -10.26 14.42 3.28
N LEU A 40 -10.86 14.24 4.46
CA LEU A 40 -12.15 14.82 4.82
C LEU A 40 -11.98 15.98 5.79
N SER A 41 -12.75 17.03 5.54
CA SER A 41 -12.96 18.16 6.44
C SER A 41 -14.41 18.17 6.92
N PHE A 42 -14.68 18.83 8.04
CA PHE A 42 -15.96 18.81 8.74
C PHE A 42 -16.41 20.24 9.06
N PRO A 43 -17.73 20.53 8.97
CA PRO A 43 -18.23 21.90 9.08
C PRO A 43 -18.10 22.47 10.50
N ASP A 44 -18.17 21.62 11.52
CA ASP A 44 -18.10 22.01 12.91
C ASP A 44 -17.44 20.92 13.79
N ARG A 45 -17.12 21.31 15.03
CA ARG A 45 -16.51 20.45 16.03
C ARG A 45 -17.36 19.23 16.39
N HIS A 46 -18.68 19.32 16.27
CA HIS A 46 -19.58 18.23 16.64
C HIS A 46 -19.55 17.14 15.57
N ALA A 47 -19.70 17.51 14.29
CA ALA A 47 -19.56 16.60 13.16
C ALA A 47 -18.17 15.94 13.12
N ALA A 48 -17.10 16.71 13.38
CA ALA A 48 -15.76 16.16 13.50
C ALA A 48 -15.61 15.19 14.69
N GLY A 49 -16.31 15.46 15.81
CA GLY A 49 -16.34 14.59 16.98
C GLY A 49 -17.01 13.25 16.70
N GLU A 50 -18.16 13.26 16.03
CA GLU A 50 -18.84 12.03 15.59
C GLU A 50 -17.97 11.23 14.60
N ALA A 51 -17.31 11.92 13.66
CA ALA A 51 -16.36 11.27 12.75
C ALA A 51 -15.16 10.66 13.47
N ALA A 52 -14.67 11.26 14.56
CA ALA A 52 -13.59 10.72 15.39
C ALA A 52 -14.01 9.44 16.14
N GLU A 53 -15.26 9.37 16.62
CA GLU A 53 -15.81 8.17 17.24
C GLU A 53 -15.96 7.03 16.21
N LEU A 54 -16.52 7.33 15.03
CA LEU A 54 -16.63 6.38 13.93
C LEU A 54 -15.26 5.89 13.43
N ALA A 55 -14.25 6.76 13.38
CA ALA A 55 -12.88 6.36 13.04
C ALA A 55 -12.28 5.40 14.10
N SER A 56 -12.65 5.56 15.37
CA SER A 56 -12.27 4.64 16.45
C SER A 56 -12.98 3.29 16.30
N GLU A 57 -14.26 3.29 15.92
CA GLU A 57 -15.01 2.07 15.61
C GLU A 57 -14.42 1.32 14.41
N TYR A 58 -14.10 2.04 13.32
CA TYR A 58 -13.43 1.49 12.15
C TYR A 58 -12.17 0.71 12.54
N ARG A 59 -11.30 1.32 13.37
CA ARG A 59 -10.09 0.65 13.88
C ARG A 59 -10.41 -0.50 14.83
N SER A 60 -11.51 -0.43 15.58
CA SER A 60 -11.96 -1.56 16.42
C SER A 60 -12.42 -2.77 15.60
N VAL A 61 -13.00 -2.56 14.41
CA VAL A 61 -13.38 -3.64 13.50
C VAL A 61 -12.14 -4.39 13.01
N LEU A 62 -11.09 -3.66 12.61
CA LEU A 62 -9.81 -4.27 12.21
C LEU A 62 -9.14 -5.04 13.35
N ARG A 63 -9.15 -4.48 14.56
CA ARG A 63 -8.60 -5.13 15.77
C ARG A 63 -9.27 -6.43 16.18
N ARG A 64 -10.49 -6.70 15.67
CA ARG A 64 -11.14 -8.00 15.89
C ARG A 64 -10.35 -9.15 15.26
N TYR A 65 -9.64 -8.88 14.19
CA TYR A 65 -8.90 -9.89 13.43
C TYR A 65 -7.42 -9.88 13.78
N ASP A 66 -6.85 -8.70 14.01
CA ASP A 66 -5.47 -8.55 14.50
C ASP A 66 -5.46 -7.76 15.82
N PRO A 67 -5.33 -8.44 16.98
CA PRO A 67 -5.24 -7.78 18.27
C PRO A 67 -4.06 -6.82 18.43
N ALA A 68 -3.01 -6.96 17.61
CA ALA A 68 -1.84 -6.08 17.61
C ALA A 68 -2.06 -4.77 16.84
N ALA A 69 -3.18 -4.62 16.12
CA ALA A 69 -3.42 -3.39 15.38
C ALA A 69 -3.46 -2.17 16.32
N PRO A 70 -2.74 -1.07 16.00
CA PRO A 70 -2.61 0.06 16.91
C PRO A 70 -3.93 0.72 17.25
N TYR A 71 -4.01 1.21 18.50
CA TYR A 71 -5.05 2.13 18.91
C TYR A 71 -4.79 3.48 18.25
N CYS A 72 -5.72 3.90 17.41
CA CYS A 72 -5.79 5.29 16.98
C CYS A 72 -6.49 6.09 18.08
N ASP A 73 -5.98 7.29 18.38
CA ASP A 73 -6.64 8.26 19.26
C ASP A 73 -7.09 9.44 18.37
N PRO A 74 -8.24 9.36 17.68
CA PRO A 74 -8.68 10.41 16.79
C PRO A 74 -9.10 11.64 17.60
N LEU A 75 -8.51 12.79 17.27
CA LEU A 75 -8.74 14.07 17.91
C LEU A 75 -9.26 15.07 16.88
N VAL A 76 -10.21 15.88 17.30
CA VAL A 76 -10.73 17.00 16.49
C VAL A 76 -9.71 18.13 16.48
N HIS A 77 -9.33 18.55 15.29
CA HIS A 77 -8.42 19.66 15.03
C HIS A 77 -9.15 20.74 14.23
N GLU A 78 -8.89 22.02 14.53
CA GLU A 78 -9.40 23.14 13.74
C GLU A 78 -8.29 23.56 12.77
N ALA A 79 -8.55 23.58 11.47
CA ALA A 79 -7.56 23.84 10.42
C ALA A 79 -6.92 25.24 10.51
N SER A 80 -7.60 26.19 11.17
CA SER A 80 -7.09 27.54 11.45
C SER A 80 -6.06 27.57 12.60
N SER A 81 -6.06 26.53 13.44
CA SER A 81 -5.14 26.39 14.56
C SER A 81 -3.78 25.86 14.07
N SER A 82 -2.69 26.38 14.63
CA SER A 82 -1.34 25.98 14.19
C SER A 82 -1.15 24.46 14.25
N GLN A 83 -0.46 23.90 13.26
CA GLN A 83 -0.14 22.47 13.18
C GLN A 83 0.31 21.94 14.54
N ILE A 84 -0.40 20.95 15.08
CA ILE A 84 0.05 20.23 16.26
C ILE A 84 1.32 19.45 15.85
N PRO A 85 2.50 19.78 16.39
CA PRO A 85 3.68 18.97 16.12
C PRO A 85 3.40 17.56 16.63
N PRO A 86 3.73 16.50 15.86
CA PRO A 86 3.60 15.13 16.38
C PRO A 86 4.36 15.03 17.70
N LEU A 87 3.75 14.36 18.69
CA LEU A 87 4.43 14.10 19.96
C LEU A 87 5.69 13.29 19.62
N ALA A 88 6.87 13.78 20.03
CA ALA A 88 8.17 13.22 19.65
C ALA A 88 8.20 11.69 19.76
N THR A 89 8.60 11.04 18.67
CA THR A 89 8.39 9.61 18.47
C THR A 89 9.66 8.77 18.73
N ASP A 90 9.53 7.78 19.62
CA ASP A 90 10.57 6.78 19.98
C ASP A 90 10.46 5.53 19.07
N ALA A 91 11.38 4.55 19.17
CA ALA A 91 11.39 3.31 18.39
C ALA A 91 10.07 2.51 18.39
N GLY A 92 9.24 2.61 19.44
CA GLY A 92 7.86 2.09 19.46
C GLY A 92 6.93 2.66 18.37
N ASP A 93 7.34 3.78 17.75
CA ASP A 93 6.65 4.44 16.64
C ASP A 93 6.89 3.74 15.29
N ARG A 94 8.06 3.12 15.04
CA ARG A 94 8.27 2.41 13.76
C ARG A 94 7.31 1.23 13.63
N ARG A 95 7.19 0.42 14.68
CA ARG A 95 6.23 -0.70 14.75
C ARG A 95 4.79 -0.21 14.59
N THR A 96 4.40 0.83 15.32
CA THR A 96 3.06 1.41 15.24
C THR A 96 2.73 1.90 13.83
N ARG A 97 3.66 2.59 13.16
CA ARG A 97 3.50 3.04 11.77
C ARG A 97 3.39 1.87 10.80
N PHE A 98 4.25 0.87 10.95
CA PHE A 98 4.25 -0.33 10.13
C PHE A 98 2.90 -1.04 10.18
N THR A 99 2.44 -1.42 11.38
CA THR A 99 1.16 -2.11 11.56
C THR A 99 -0.01 -1.22 11.13
N SER A 100 0.04 0.09 11.40
CA SER A 100 -0.99 1.02 10.92
C SER A 100 -1.10 1.03 9.40
N PHE A 101 0.04 1.09 8.70
CA PHE A 101 0.10 1.06 7.24
C PHE A 101 -0.49 -0.23 6.67
N CYS A 102 -0.11 -1.40 7.20
CA CYS A 102 -0.68 -2.68 6.76
C CYS A 102 -2.20 -2.72 6.93
N HIS A 103 -2.71 -2.25 8.07
CA HIS A 103 -4.15 -2.23 8.36
C HIS A 103 -4.92 -1.20 7.53
N ASP A 104 -4.30 -0.07 7.19
CA ASP A 104 -4.89 0.91 6.30
C ASP A 104 -5.03 0.35 4.89
N VAL A 105 -3.99 -0.29 4.36
CA VAL A 105 -4.04 -0.97 3.05
C VAL A 105 -5.09 -2.09 3.08
N ALA A 106 -5.06 -2.97 4.08
CA ALA A 106 -6.00 -4.08 4.20
C ALA A 106 -7.45 -3.60 4.32
N GLY A 107 -7.72 -2.60 5.17
CA GLY A 107 -9.04 -2.00 5.35
C GLY A 107 -9.58 -1.43 4.04
N ALA A 108 -8.78 -0.63 3.34
CA ALA A 108 -9.18 -0.03 2.06
C ALA A 108 -9.48 -1.10 0.98
N VAL A 109 -8.70 -2.18 0.93
CA VAL A 109 -8.94 -3.29 -0.01
C VAL A 109 -10.19 -4.08 0.37
N PHE A 110 -10.42 -4.35 1.65
CA PHE A 110 -11.66 -5.00 2.10
C PHE A 110 -12.90 -4.17 1.75
N GLU A 111 -12.87 -2.86 2.03
CA GLU A 111 -13.93 -1.94 1.63
C GLU A 111 -14.19 -2.01 0.12
N SER A 112 -13.12 -1.96 -0.68
CA SER A 112 -13.23 -2.02 -2.14
C SER A 112 -13.79 -3.35 -2.63
N LEU A 113 -13.33 -4.49 -2.10
CA LEU A 113 -13.88 -5.80 -2.45
C LEU A 113 -15.37 -5.89 -2.14
N SER A 114 -15.80 -5.32 -1.00
CA SER A 114 -17.21 -5.28 -0.62
C SER A 114 -18.03 -4.38 -1.54
N GLU A 115 -17.53 -3.20 -1.88
CA GLU A 115 -18.24 -2.24 -2.76
C GLU A 115 -18.36 -2.79 -4.19
N SER A 116 -17.32 -3.45 -4.69
CA SER A 116 -17.31 -4.09 -6.02
C SER A 116 -18.04 -5.44 -6.06
N GLY A 117 -18.56 -5.93 -4.94
CA GLY A 117 -19.33 -7.18 -4.88
C GLY A 117 -18.50 -8.47 -4.86
N HIS A 118 -17.20 -8.40 -4.66
CA HIS A 118 -16.27 -9.55 -4.63
C HIS A 118 -16.25 -10.27 -3.26
N ARG A 119 -17.43 -10.62 -2.75
CA ARG A 119 -17.60 -11.26 -1.43
C ARG A 119 -16.86 -12.60 -1.31
N GLU A 120 -16.75 -13.35 -2.40
CA GLU A 120 -16.05 -14.64 -2.41
C GLU A 120 -14.54 -14.46 -2.17
N VAL A 121 -13.94 -13.42 -2.75
CA VAL A 121 -12.53 -13.07 -2.54
C VAL A 121 -12.30 -12.63 -1.11
N GLU A 122 -13.17 -11.78 -0.57
CA GLU A 122 -13.11 -11.36 0.83
C GLU A 122 -13.20 -12.55 1.80
N SER A 123 -14.15 -13.46 1.56
CA SER A 123 -14.33 -14.65 2.41
C SER A 123 -13.11 -15.56 2.36
N ALA A 124 -12.59 -15.81 1.15
CA ALA A 124 -11.38 -16.60 0.97
C ALA A 124 -10.16 -15.96 1.64
N ALA A 125 -9.99 -14.64 1.53
CA ALA A 125 -8.85 -13.95 2.15
C ALA A 125 -8.90 -14.06 3.67
N MET A 126 -10.08 -13.95 4.27
CA MET A 126 -10.27 -14.15 5.70
C MET A 126 -10.04 -15.60 6.14
N GLU A 127 -10.48 -16.59 5.36
CA GLU A 127 -10.23 -18.01 5.63
C GLU A 127 -8.73 -18.34 5.57
N THR A 128 -8.04 -17.86 4.53
CA THR A 128 -6.60 -17.99 4.36
C THR A 128 -5.85 -17.30 5.50
N TYR A 129 -6.25 -16.06 5.86
CA TYR A 129 -5.68 -15.33 6.99
C TYR A 129 -5.83 -16.09 8.30
N LEU A 130 -7.04 -16.55 8.64
CA LEU A 130 -7.29 -17.24 9.91
C LEU A 130 -6.48 -18.54 10.00
N THR A 131 -6.37 -19.29 8.90
CA THR A 131 -5.56 -20.51 8.83
C THR A 131 -4.09 -20.21 9.08
N LEU A 132 -3.54 -19.14 8.49
CA LEU A 132 -2.13 -18.78 8.65
C LEU A 132 -1.84 -18.11 9.99
N ALA A 133 -2.77 -17.33 10.52
CA ALA A 133 -2.63 -16.66 11.80
C ALA A 133 -2.48 -17.67 12.97
N GLU A 134 -2.99 -18.89 12.85
CA GLU A 134 -2.81 -19.95 13.86
C GLU A 134 -1.34 -20.40 14.02
N VAL A 135 -0.50 -20.21 13.00
CA VAL A 135 0.90 -20.67 13.00
C VAL A 135 1.92 -19.53 13.05
N VAL A 136 1.45 -18.29 12.95
CA VAL A 136 2.28 -17.08 13.06
C VAL A 136 2.71 -16.88 14.52
N GLY A 137 4.02 -16.79 14.74
CA GLY A 137 4.61 -16.65 16.07
C GLY A 137 4.97 -15.21 16.48
N ASP A 138 5.11 -14.31 15.51
CA ASP A 138 5.36 -12.88 15.73
C ASP A 138 4.07 -12.08 15.54
N GLU A 139 3.82 -11.11 16.42
CA GLU A 139 2.66 -10.23 16.30
C GLU A 139 2.71 -9.37 15.03
N ASP A 140 3.89 -8.98 14.57
CA ASP A 140 4.05 -8.15 13.36
C ASP A 140 3.72 -8.92 12.07
N ASP A 141 3.78 -10.25 12.15
CA ASP A 141 3.41 -11.12 11.04
C ASP A 141 1.89 -11.21 10.85
N TYR A 142 1.05 -10.82 11.83
CA TYR A 142 -0.41 -10.86 11.64
C TYR A 142 -0.86 -9.87 10.57
N CYS A 143 -0.41 -8.62 10.63
CA CYS A 143 -0.82 -7.62 9.65
C CYS A 143 -0.22 -7.91 8.26
N LEU A 144 1.00 -8.45 8.20
CA LEU A 144 1.59 -8.93 6.94
C LEU A 144 0.83 -10.13 6.37
N THR A 145 0.47 -11.09 7.21
CA THR A 145 -0.32 -12.26 6.80
C THR A 145 -1.69 -11.84 6.27
N MET A 146 -2.34 -10.83 6.88
CA MET A 146 -3.59 -10.27 6.37
C MET A 146 -3.43 -9.69 4.96
N VAL A 147 -2.45 -8.82 4.77
CA VAL A 147 -2.16 -8.20 3.46
C VAL A 147 -1.80 -9.27 2.44
N TRP A 148 -0.95 -10.23 2.80
CA TRP A 148 -0.59 -11.35 1.94
C TRP A 148 -1.80 -12.19 1.52
N SER A 149 -2.70 -12.51 2.45
CA SER A 149 -3.92 -13.28 2.14
C SER A 149 -4.81 -12.54 1.15
N LEU A 150 -5.02 -11.23 1.34
CA LEU A 150 -5.76 -10.41 0.37
C LEU A 150 -5.12 -10.49 -1.02
N MET A 151 -3.80 -10.31 -1.10
CA MET A 151 -3.07 -10.36 -2.36
C MET A 151 -3.17 -11.72 -3.03
N SER A 152 -2.91 -12.79 -2.28
CA SER A 152 -2.96 -14.16 -2.79
C SER A 152 -4.35 -14.50 -3.33
N GLU A 153 -5.42 -14.19 -2.61
CA GLU A 153 -6.76 -14.53 -3.06
C GLU A 153 -7.24 -13.64 -4.21
N MET A 154 -6.82 -12.37 -4.28
CA MET A 154 -7.05 -11.51 -5.44
C MET A 154 -6.33 -12.04 -6.68
N ASP A 155 -5.06 -12.44 -6.55
CA ASP A 155 -4.24 -12.99 -7.65
C ASP A 155 -4.88 -14.26 -8.23
N VAL A 156 -5.46 -15.11 -7.38
CA VAL A 156 -6.09 -16.37 -7.79
C VAL A 156 -7.48 -16.19 -8.40
N ARG A 157 -8.27 -15.23 -7.91
CA ARG A 157 -9.73 -15.16 -8.21
C ARG A 157 -10.15 -14.02 -9.11
N LEU A 158 -9.37 -12.94 -9.18
CA LEU A 158 -9.72 -11.77 -9.97
C LEU A 158 -8.89 -11.73 -11.25
N SER A 159 -9.53 -11.35 -12.35
CA SER A 159 -8.82 -10.94 -13.56
C SER A 159 -8.00 -9.67 -13.31
N ALA A 160 -7.03 -9.38 -14.19
CA ALA A 160 -6.20 -8.18 -14.07
C ALA A 160 -7.03 -6.88 -14.03
N ASP A 161 -8.10 -6.79 -14.84
CA ASP A 161 -8.99 -5.63 -14.86
C ASP A 161 -9.77 -5.47 -13.54
N GLU A 162 -10.23 -6.58 -12.95
CA GLU A 162 -10.91 -6.58 -11.64
C GLU A 162 -9.95 -6.22 -10.51
N GLN A 163 -8.73 -6.76 -10.53
CA GLN A 163 -7.67 -6.37 -9.59
C GLN A 163 -7.41 -4.87 -9.68
N THR A 164 -7.27 -4.34 -10.90
CA THR A 164 -7.05 -2.92 -11.13
C THR A 164 -8.17 -2.06 -10.57
N ALA A 165 -9.42 -2.41 -10.85
CA ALA A 165 -10.58 -1.70 -10.32
C ALA A 165 -10.59 -1.67 -8.78
N VAL A 166 -10.29 -2.81 -8.14
CA VAL A 166 -10.22 -2.91 -6.67
C VAL A 166 -9.09 -2.07 -6.10
N VAL A 167 -7.90 -2.11 -6.69
CA VAL A 167 -6.73 -1.38 -6.18
C VAL A 167 -6.87 0.14 -6.37
N GLU A 168 -7.39 0.59 -7.52
CA GLU A 168 -7.66 2.01 -7.76
C GLU A 168 -8.74 2.56 -6.81
N GLN A 169 -9.79 1.77 -6.57
CA GLN A 169 -10.84 2.12 -5.61
C GLN A 169 -10.29 2.14 -4.16
N ALA A 170 -9.43 1.19 -3.79
CA ALA A 170 -8.74 1.18 -2.49
C ALA A 170 -7.77 2.36 -2.34
N ALA A 171 -7.10 2.81 -3.40
CA ALA A 171 -6.26 4.01 -3.34
C ALA A 171 -7.09 5.30 -3.16
N SER A 172 -8.29 5.36 -3.76
CA SER A 172 -9.20 6.53 -3.68
C SER A 172 -9.76 6.81 -2.28
N VAL A 173 -9.61 5.84 -1.37
CA VAL A 173 -9.91 5.99 0.06
C VAL A 173 -9.01 7.06 0.68
N PHE A 174 -7.75 7.15 0.28
CA PHE A 174 -6.79 8.05 0.88
C PHE A 174 -6.78 9.43 0.21
N ALA A 175 -6.38 10.45 0.98
CA ALA A 175 -6.16 11.78 0.45
C ALA A 175 -5.13 11.74 -0.69
N SER A 176 -5.42 12.46 -1.79
CA SER A 176 -4.48 12.56 -2.90
C SER A 176 -3.30 13.48 -2.56
N GLU A 177 -2.08 12.98 -2.72
CA GLU A 177 -0.84 13.72 -2.43
C GLU A 177 -0.05 13.98 -3.72
N ARG A 178 -0.48 14.97 -4.51
CA ARG A 178 0.22 15.28 -5.78
C ARG A 178 1.66 15.74 -5.52
N THR A 179 2.60 15.09 -6.18
CA THR A 179 4.04 15.37 -6.06
C THR A 179 4.73 15.25 -7.42
N PRO A 180 5.77 16.07 -7.70
CA PRO A 180 6.56 15.95 -8.92
C PRO A 180 7.38 14.65 -9.03
N ASN A 181 7.58 13.93 -7.91
CA ASN A 181 8.30 12.66 -7.86
C ASN A 181 7.47 11.60 -7.10
N PRO A 182 6.41 11.05 -7.72
CA PRO A 182 5.50 10.11 -7.05
C PRO A 182 6.19 8.82 -6.65
N VAL A 183 6.98 8.21 -7.55
CA VAL A 183 7.71 6.95 -7.26
C VAL A 183 8.69 7.12 -6.10
N GLY A 184 9.47 8.19 -6.09
CA GLY A 184 10.39 8.47 -4.99
C GLY A 184 9.70 8.81 -3.68
N ALA A 185 8.52 9.44 -3.72
CA ALA A 185 7.74 9.71 -2.52
C ALA A 185 7.13 8.44 -1.93
N THR A 186 6.65 7.52 -2.77
CA THR A 186 6.15 6.21 -2.35
C THR A 186 7.20 5.38 -1.64
N LEU A 187 8.39 5.25 -2.22
CA LEU A 187 9.46 4.48 -1.57
C LEU A 187 9.96 5.14 -0.27
N ARG A 188 9.97 6.48 -0.19
CA ARG A 188 10.24 7.18 1.08
C ARG A 188 9.19 6.86 2.13
N ASN A 189 7.91 6.85 1.76
CA ASN A 189 6.85 6.53 2.70
C ASN A 189 7.02 5.10 3.23
N LEU A 190 7.18 4.12 2.33
CA LEU A 190 7.42 2.72 2.66
C LEU A 190 8.65 2.51 3.55
N GLU A 191 9.77 3.20 3.28
CA GLU A 191 10.94 3.17 4.16
C GLU A 191 10.64 3.80 5.53
N SER A 192 9.94 4.93 5.58
CA SER A 192 9.63 5.63 6.82
C SER A 192 8.72 4.85 7.78
N VAL A 193 7.81 4.03 7.22
CA VAL A 193 6.97 3.11 8.00
C VAL A 193 7.66 1.76 8.23
N GLY A 194 8.84 1.54 7.66
CA GLY A 194 9.65 0.34 7.86
C GLY A 194 9.25 -0.87 7.03
N PHE A 195 8.53 -0.67 5.92
CA PHE A 195 8.06 -1.75 5.03
C PHE A 195 9.14 -2.26 4.06
N LEU A 196 10.18 -1.45 3.84
CA LEU A 196 11.39 -1.77 3.11
C LEU A 196 12.56 -1.00 3.73
N ASP A 197 13.80 -1.40 3.41
CA ASP A 197 15.00 -0.67 3.79
C ASP A 197 15.84 -0.30 2.56
N GLY A 198 16.34 0.94 2.53
CA GLY A 198 17.38 1.39 1.60
C GLY A 198 17.01 1.26 0.13
N TYR A 199 16.41 2.30 -0.43
CA TYR A 199 15.94 2.28 -1.82
C TYR A 199 16.73 3.19 -2.78
N THR A 200 16.68 2.87 -4.07
CA THR A 200 17.17 3.73 -5.17
C THR A 200 16.11 3.86 -6.25
N VAL A 201 15.97 5.04 -6.85
CA VAL A 201 15.08 5.28 -7.99
C VAL A 201 15.88 5.77 -9.19
N ARG A 202 15.79 5.06 -10.31
CA ARG A 202 16.43 5.43 -11.57
C ARG A 202 15.37 5.61 -12.67
N PRO A 203 15.17 6.82 -13.20
CA PRO A 203 14.32 7.00 -14.37
C PRO A 203 14.97 6.30 -15.58
N LEU A 204 14.16 5.56 -16.33
CA LEU A 204 14.57 4.92 -17.57
C LEU A 204 14.21 5.87 -18.71
N THR A 205 15.22 6.46 -19.35
CA THR A 205 14.99 7.26 -20.57
C THR A 205 14.50 6.33 -21.68
N GLY A 206 13.32 6.64 -22.24
CA GLY A 206 12.86 5.97 -23.46
C GLY A 206 13.91 6.13 -24.56
N GLY A 207 14.17 5.05 -25.32
CA GLY A 207 15.06 5.09 -26.48
C GLY A 207 14.66 6.20 -27.46
N GLU A 208 15.59 6.60 -28.32
CA GLU A 208 15.62 7.80 -29.19
C GLU A 208 14.38 8.09 -30.08
N SER A 209 13.30 7.31 -30.00
CA SER A 209 12.02 7.54 -30.68
C SER A 209 11.06 8.48 -29.95
N ALA A 210 11.39 9.01 -28.76
CA ALA A 210 10.54 9.94 -28.01
C ALA A 210 10.64 11.41 -28.48
N ARG A 211 10.77 11.65 -29.79
CA ARG A 211 10.42 12.95 -30.39
C ARG A 211 8.97 12.90 -30.85
N SER A 212 8.05 12.90 -29.89
CA SER A 212 6.66 13.22 -30.15
C SER A 212 6.21 14.34 -29.21
N THR A 213 5.49 15.28 -29.80
CA THR A 213 5.07 16.58 -29.31
C THR A 213 4.11 16.50 -28.14
N ALA A 214 4.40 17.26 -27.08
CA ALA A 214 3.48 17.81 -26.08
C ALA A 214 2.30 16.92 -25.64
N GLY A 215 2.62 15.97 -24.76
CA GLY A 215 1.72 15.31 -23.80
C GLY A 215 2.57 14.81 -22.64
N GLU A 216 2.03 14.65 -21.43
CA GLU A 216 2.76 14.00 -20.32
C GLU A 216 3.01 12.53 -20.68
N ALA A 217 4.10 12.28 -21.41
CA ALA A 217 4.46 10.97 -21.92
C ALA A 217 4.63 9.95 -20.78
N ALA A 218 4.33 8.69 -21.09
CA ALA A 218 4.61 7.56 -20.19
C ALA A 218 6.06 7.63 -19.70
N ARG A 219 6.25 7.51 -18.39
CA ARG A 219 7.56 7.52 -17.74
C ARG A 219 7.80 6.17 -17.12
N ARG A 220 9.05 5.69 -17.20
CA ARG A 220 9.47 4.40 -16.67
C ARG A 220 10.54 4.59 -15.61
N TRP A 221 10.52 3.72 -14.62
CA TRP A 221 11.50 3.69 -13.54
C TRP A 221 11.97 2.27 -13.29
N GLU A 222 13.24 2.17 -12.94
CA GLU A 222 13.80 1.03 -12.24
C GLU A 222 14.01 1.44 -10.80
N VAL A 223 13.47 0.65 -9.88
CA VAL A 223 13.65 0.85 -8.45
C VAL A 223 14.35 -0.36 -7.85
N THR A 224 15.20 -0.12 -6.86
CA THR A 224 15.76 -1.19 -6.03
C THR A 224 15.52 -0.88 -4.57
N PHE A 225 15.29 -1.90 -3.76
CA PHE A 225 15.05 -1.79 -2.31
C PHE A 225 15.44 -3.11 -1.63
N GLY A 226 15.77 -3.04 -0.34
CA GLY A 226 16.10 -4.20 0.50
C GLY A 226 15.02 -4.51 1.52
N ASP A 227 15.14 -5.69 2.13
CA ASP A 227 14.38 -6.12 3.31
C ASP A 227 12.87 -5.85 3.17
N TYR A 228 12.34 -6.15 1.99
CA TYR A 228 10.93 -5.90 1.67
C TYR A 228 10.05 -6.85 2.48
N ALA A 229 9.17 -6.32 3.33
CA ALA A 229 8.47 -7.10 4.35
C ALA A 229 7.61 -8.26 3.80
N LEU A 230 7.18 -8.21 2.53
CA LEU A 230 6.38 -9.26 1.89
C LEU A 230 7.18 -10.22 1.01
N ALA A 231 8.48 -9.96 0.79
CA ALA A 231 9.29 -10.67 -0.20
C ALA A 231 9.55 -12.16 0.12
N GLU A 232 9.60 -12.53 1.40
CA GLU A 232 10.03 -13.88 1.80
C GLU A 232 8.96 -14.97 1.61
N ARG A 233 7.74 -14.59 1.19
CA ARG A 233 6.57 -15.49 1.21
C ARG A 233 6.12 -15.97 -0.18
N THR A 234 6.71 -15.48 -1.27
CA THR A 234 6.21 -15.75 -2.63
C THR A 234 7.33 -15.88 -3.68
N GLY A 235 7.14 -16.74 -4.69
CA GLY A 235 7.96 -16.77 -5.92
C GLY A 235 7.70 -15.57 -6.86
N ARG A 236 7.12 -14.50 -6.31
CA ARG A 236 6.61 -13.29 -6.98
C ARG A 236 6.97 -12.09 -6.09
N ILE A 237 6.98 -10.87 -6.64
CA ILE A 237 7.10 -9.64 -5.84
C ILE A 237 5.68 -9.11 -5.55
N PRO A 238 5.26 -9.09 -4.27
CA PRO A 238 4.01 -8.46 -3.85
C PRO A 238 4.06 -6.94 -4.15
N THR A 239 3.15 -6.41 -4.96
CA THR A 239 3.15 -4.97 -5.36
C THR A 239 1.99 -4.18 -4.76
N LEU A 240 0.94 -4.83 -4.22
CA LEU A 240 -0.26 -4.17 -3.68
C LEU A 240 0.02 -2.97 -2.75
N PRO A 241 0.87 -3.06 -1.72
CA PRO A 241 1.11 -1.91 -0.84
C PRO A 241 1.79 -0.75 -1.57
N ILE A 242 2.67 -1.06 -2.53
CA ILE A 242 3.33 -0.07 -3.39
C ILE A 242 2.32 0.57 -4.35
N ALA A 243 1.44 -0.25 -4.94
CA ALA A 243 0.41 0.17 -5.88
C ALA A 243 -0.59 1.14 -5.23
N VAL A 244 -1.16 0.76 -4.09
CA VAL A 244 -2.12 1.60 -3.34
C VAL A 244 -1.48 2.94 -3.02
N ASP A 245 -0.28 2.94 -2.43
CA ASP A 245 0.42 4.15 -2.03
C ASP A 245 0.80 5.03 -3.25
N LEU A 246 1.28 4.43 -4.35
CA LEU A 246 1.64 5.16 -5.56
C LEU A 246 0.42 5.82 -6.22
N LEU A 247 -0.71 5.12 -6.29
CA LEU A 247 -1.94 5.63 -6.90
C LEU A 247 -2.53 6.84 -6.16
N THR A 248 -2.32 6.96 -4.83
CA THR A 248 -2.68 8.18 -4.08
C THR A 248 -1.94 9.43 -4.58
N ARG A 249 -0.75 9.24 -5.18
CA ARG A 249 0.15 10.31 -5.63
C ARG A 249 0.06 10.57 -7.13
N THR A 250 -0.55 9.66 -7.86
CA THR A 250 -0.77 9.76 -9.30
C THR A 250 -2.26 9.66 -9.64
N PRO A 251 -3.12 10.52 -9.05
CA PRO A 251 -4.54 10.50 -9.38
C PRO A 251 -4.69 10.74 -10.89
N THR A 252 -5.62 10.03 -11.52
CA THR A 252 -5.89 10.08 -12.97
C THR A 252 -4.75 9.57 -13.88
N ARG A 253 -3.78 8.83 -13.35
CA ARG A 253 -2.74 8.15 -14.13
C ARG A 253 -2.84 6.66 -13.86
N CYS A 254 -2.44 5.88 -14.85
CA CYS A 254 -2.37 4.43 -14.76
C CYS A 254 -0.96 3.99 -14.38
N VAL A 255 -0.87 2.91 -13.61
CA VAL A 255 0.37 2.35 -13.08
C VAL A 255 0.53 0.92 -13.54
N GLU A 256 1.66 0.61 -14.18
CA GLU A 256 1.99 -0.74 -14.63
C GLU A 256 3.28 -1.18 -13.94
N PHE A 257 3.23 -2.28 -13.19
CA PHE A 257 4.43 -2.98 -12.72
C PHE A 257 4.81 -4.03 -13.77
N ILE A 258 5.94 -3.83 -14.43
CA ILE A 258 6.33 -4.56 -15.64
C ILE A 258 6.94 -5.92 -15.29
N ASP A 259 7.92 -5.92 -14.38
CA ASP A 259 8.58 -7.15 -13.90
C ASP A 259 9.40 -6.90 -12.64
N GLY A 260 9.73 -8.02 -11.97
CA GLY A 260 10.57 -8.07 -10.79
C GLY A 260 11.78 -8.99 -10.95
N GLU A 261 12.84 -8.70 -10.21
CA GLU A 261 14.04 -9.54 -10.11
C GLU A 261 14.52 -9.60 -8.66
N ALA A 262 14.75 -10.81 -8.15
CA ALA A 262 15.43 -11.00 -6.87
C ALA A 262 16.93 -10.79 -7.06
N LEU A 263 17.53 -9.91 -6.28
CA LEU A 263 18.96 -9.65 -6.24
C LEU A 263 19.60 -10.36 -5.02
N SER A 264 20.91 -10.24 -4.83
CA SER A 264 21.57 -10.75 -3.62
C SER A 264 21.14 -9.99 -2.36
N ASP A 265 21.39 -10.57 -1.19
CA ASP A 265 21.29 -9.86 0.10
C ASP A 265 19.88 -9.29 0.42
N ALA A 266 18.84 -10.08 0.15
CA ALA A 266 17.43 -9.68 0.36
C ALA A 266 17.01 -8.40 -0.39
N ARG A 267 17.70 -8.10 -1.50
CA ARG A 267 17.41 -6.96 -2.38
C ARG A 267 16.49 -7.36 -3.53
N TRP A 268 15.70 -6.42 -3.97
CA TRP A 268 14.75 -6.60 -5.07
C TRP A 268 14.91 -5.46 -6.08
N ARG A 269 14.70 -5.77 -7.35
CA ARG A 269 14.55 -4.79 -8.43
C ARG A 269 13.16 -4.91 -8.99
N LEU A 270 12.52 -3.77 -9.20
CA LEU A 270 11.19 -3.66 -9.78
C LEU A 270 11.21 -2.61 -10.88
N ARG A 271 10.64 -2.94 -12.04
CA ARG A 271 10.42 -1.97 -13.13
C ARG A 271 8.95 -1.60 -13.20
N LEU A 272 8.69 -0.30 -13.26
CA LEU A 272 7.32 0.20 -13.36
C LEU A 272 7.21 1.37 -14.32
N GLN A 273 5.97 1.63 -14.74
CA GLN A 273 5.59 2.71 -15.62
C GLN A 273 4.40 3.45 -15.05
N VAL A 274 4.40 4.78 -15.23
CA VAL A 274 3.22 5.62 -14.99
C VAL A 274 2.87 6.30 -16.31
N SER A 275 1.62 6.18 -16.73
CA SER A 275 1.15 6.67 -18.03
C SER A 275 -0.25 7.29 -17.94
N PRO A 276 -0.65 8.13 -18.91
CA PRO A 276 -2.01 8.63 -19.00
C PRO A 276 -3.01 7.67 -19.67
N GLU A 277 -2.55 6.65 -20.39
CA GLU A 277 -3.38 5.91 -21.37
C GLU A 277 -3.26 4.37 -21.30
N ILE A 278 -2.13 3.83 -20.82
CA ILE A 278 -1.92 2.38 -20.72
C ILE A 278 -2.59 1.91 -19.43
N PRO A 279 -3.58 0.99 -19.49
CA PRO A 279 -4.28 0.51 -18.30
C PRO A 279 -3.31 0.04 -17.22
N SER A 280 -3.72 0.22 -15.96
CA SER A 280 -2.92 -0.26 -14.84
C SER A 280 -2.86 -1.79 -14.84
N ASP A 281 -1.71 -2.35 -14.50
CA ASP A 281 -1.48 -3.80 -14.47
C ASP A 281 -0.36 -4.17 -13.48
N GLY A 282 -0.33 -5.42 -13.04
CA GLY A 282 0.64 -5.92 -12.06
C GLY A 282 0.47 -5.26 -10.68
N LEU A 283 -0.73 -4.76 -10.37
CA LEU A 283 -0.99 -3.99 -9.13
C LEU A 283 -1.05 -4.85 -7.88
N VAL A 284 -1.29 -6.16 -8.00
CA VAL A 284 -1.29 -7.10 -6.86
C VAL A 284 0.08 -7.74 -6.72
N SER A 285 0.61 -8.34 -7.79
CA SER A 285 1.93 -8.96 -7.78
C SER A 285 2.55 -8.98 -9.17
N VAL A 286 3.87 -9.13 -9.24
CA VAL A 286 4.58 -9.42 -10.49
C VAL A 286 5.47 -10.64 -10.35
N ASP A 287 5.65 -11.37 -11.45
CA ASP A 287 6.57 -12.50 -11.49
C ASP A 287 8.02 -12.05 -11.25
N VAL A 288 8.75 -12.89 -10.51
CA VAL A 288 10.18 -12.73 -10.30
C VAL A 288 10.91 -13.50 -11.40
N ALA A 289 11.67 -12.79 -12.22
CA ALA A 289 12.65 -13.46 -13.06
C ALA A 289 13.72 -14.08 -12.14
N GLU A 290 13.89 -15.41 -12.22
CA GLU A 290 15.02 -16.07 -11.57
C GLU A 290 16.32 -15.47 -12.10
N ASN A 291 17.17 -15.06 -11.17
CA ASN A 291 18.43 -14.42 -11.50
C ASN A 291 19.30 -15.44 -12.24
N ARG A 292 19.42 -15.33 -13.57
CA ARG A 292 20.25 -16.21 -14.42
C ARG A 292 21.72 -16.25 -13.98
N TRP A 293 22.15 -15.34 -13.10
CA TRP A 293 23.49 -15.26 -12.53
C TRP A 293 23.73 -16.19 -11.33
N LEU A 294 22.69 -16.75 -10.70
CA LEU A 294 22.87 -17.77 -9.64
C LEU A 294 23.33 -19.13 -10.20
N HIS A 295 23.15 -19.37 -11.51
CA HIS A 295 23.66 -20.56 -12.19
C HIS A 295 25.03 -20.36 -12.84
N ASP A 296 25.56 -19.14 -12.91
CA ASP A 296 26.93 -18.89 -13.37
C ASP A 296 27.91 -19.00 -12.20
N SER A 297 27.82 -20.13 -11.48
CA SER A 297 28.94 -20.60 -10.68
C SER A 297 30.05 -20.88 -11.68
N GLY A 298 30.99 -19.95 -11.80
CA GLY A 298 32.10 -19.95 -12.76
C GLY A 298 32.97 -21.21 -12.69
N VAL A 299 32.46 -22.32 -13.22
CA VAL A 299 33.25 -23.46 -13.66
C VAL A 299 33.61 -23.15 -15.10
N THR A 300 34.67 -22.37 -15.26
CA THR A 300 35.47 -22.49 -16.48
C THR A 300 35.96 -23.94 -16.51
N PRO A 301 35.66 -24.73 -17.56
CA PRO A 301 36.29 -26.03 -17.69
C PRO A 301 37.78 -25.74 -17.80
N SER A 302 38.51 -26.11 -16.75
CA SER A 302 39.95 -26.12 -16.75
C SER A 302 40.36 -26.95 -17.96
N GLN A 303 41.09 -26.32 -18.88
CA GLN A 303 41.81 -27.06 -19.90
C GLN A 303 42.77 -28.00 -19.18
N GLU A 304 42.35 -29.24 -18.96
CA GLU A 304 43.29 -30.32 -18.70
C GLU A 304 44.03 -30.59 -20.00
N ASN A 305 45.30 -30.20 -19.94
CA ASN A 305 46.34 -30.45 -20.89
C ASN A 305 46.80 -31.92 -20.75
N ARG A 306 47.25 -32.49 -21.88
CA ARG A 306 48.07 -33.72 -22.06
C ARG A 306 47.28 -35.03 -22.10
N GLU A 307 47.51 -35.93 -23.07
CA GLU A 307 48.73 -36.28 -23.81
C GLU A 307 48.42 -36.81 -25.22
#